data_AF-A0A842R152-F1
#
_entry.id   AF-A0A842R152-F1
#
_cell.length_a   1.000
_cell.length_b   1.000
_cell.length_c   1.000
_cell.angle_alpha   90.00
_cell.angle_beta   90.00
_cell.angle_gamma   90.00
#
_symmetry.space_group_name_H-M   'P 1'
#
loop_
_entity.id
_entity.type
_entity.pdbx_description
1 polymer ?
#
loop_
_entity_poly.entity_id
_entity_poly.type
_entity_poly.pdbx_seq_one_letter_code
_entity_poly.pdbx_strand_id
1 'polypeptide(L)'
;MMQYMTGLPGFQNDPVIDTATNQVIYAHCGPTIFNWEELGGKRESYELRMNCAGCGVTFKGSIPLNKNVTSVGLNAKDKKMAVHGGRTIGIIDKDDDHHGKHQGKITLAEKGSLNKFVAEVPDARKIFENYRPGVFGWHRSLYLGDHRQDILDMGRLLGLTVYEEDK
;
A
#
# COMPACT_ATOMS: atom_id res chain seq x y z
N MET A 1 -9.78 9.05 -9.77
CA MET A 1 -10.28 9.85 -8.63
C MET A 1 -9.14 10.35 -7.78
N MET A 2 -8.51 9.51 -6.96
CA MET A 2 -7.42 9.93 -6.05
C MET A 2 -6.23 10.63 -6.74
N GLN A 3 -5.79 10.18 -7.92
CA GLN A 3 -4.73 10.86 -8.68
C GLN A 3 -5.11 12.30 -9.08
N TYR A 4 -6.38 12.56 -9.41
CA TYR A 4 -6.86 13.92 -9.72
C TYR A 4 -6.96 14.80 -8.48
N MET A 5 -7.32 14.21 -7.34
CA MET A 5 -7.44 14.93 -6.06
C MET A 5 -6.07 15.29 -5.50
N THR A 6 -5.14 14.34 -5.51
CA THR A 6 -3.83 14.47 -4.85
C THR A 6 -2.74 14.99 -5.78
N GLY A 7 -2.86 14.77 -7.09
CA GLY A 7 -1.75 15.01 -8.03
C GLY A 7 -0.58 14.04 -7.83
N LEU A 8 -0.78 12.90 -7.15
CA LEU A 8 0.26 11.94 -6.78
C LEU A 8 0.02 10.56 -7.37
N PRO A 9 1.08 9.77 -7.63
CA PRO A 9 0.93 8.36 -7.99
C PRO A 9 0.34 7.57 -6.82
N GLY A 10 -0.34 6.47 -7.15
CA GLY A 10 -0.91 5.54 -6.19
C GLY A 10 -0.33 4.15 -6.35
N PHE A 11 -0.34 3.39 -5.27
CA PHE A 11 0.09 1.99 -5.26
C PHE A 11 -1.07 1.08 -4.84
N GLN A 12 -1.66 0.38 -5.80
CA GLN A 12 -2.62 -0.69 -5.50
C GLN A 12 -1.92 -1.79 -4.71
N ASN A 13 -2.53 -2.22 -3.63
CA ASN A 13 -1.96 -3.18 -2.70
C ASN A 13 -2.99 -4.00 -1.95
N ASP A 14 -2.50 -5.09 -1.38
CA ASP A 14 -3.19 -5.93 -0.41
C ASP A 14 -2.52 -5.69 0.95
N PRO A 15 -3.13 -4.90 1.85
CA PRO A 15 -2.56 -4.62 3.16
C PRO A 15 -2.52 -5.89 4.03
N VAL A 16 -1.35 -6.20 4.57
CA VAL A 16 -1.18 -7.17 5.65
C VAL A 16 -1.04 -6.39 6.96
N ILE A 17 -1.96 -6.64 7.89
CA ILE A 17 -2.04 -5.89 9.14
C ILE A 17 -1.32 -6.68 10.24
N ASP A 18 -0.20 -6.14 10.72
CA ASP A 18 0.57 -6.71 11.83
C ASP A 18 0.21 -6.00 13.14
N THR A 19 -0.71 -6.61 13.88
CA THR A 19 -1.18 -6.10 15.18
C THR A 19 -0.15 -6.25 16.30
N ALA A 20 0.91 -7.05 16.12
CA ALA A 20 1.94 -7.22 17.14
C ALA A 20 2.95 -6.06 17.13
N THR A 21 3.21 -5.49 15.95
CA THR A 21 4.18 -4.41 15.77
C THR A 21 3.54 -3.06 15.44
N ASN A 22 2.21 -2.99 15.35
CA ASN A 22 1.46 -1.82 14.90
C ASN A 22 1.90 -1.34 13.51
N GLN A 23 2.00 -2.28 12.58
CA GLN A 23 2.42 -2.02 11.22
C GLN A 23 1.39 -2.50 10.20
N VAL A 24 1.40 -1.86 9.04
CA VAL A 24 0.70 -2.33 7.85
C VAL A 24 1.72 -2.49 6.73
N ILE A 25 1.77 -3.68 6.15
CA ILE A 25 2.60 -4.02 5.01
C ILE A 25 1.73 -3.95 3.77
N TYR A 26 1.93 -2.92 2.95
CA TYR A 26 1.26 -2.76 1.67
C TYR A 26 2.00 -3.58 0.62
N ALA A 27 1.44 -4.73 0.24
CA ALA A 27 2.08 -5.66 -0.68
C ALA A 27 1.37 -5.74 -2.04
N HIS A 28 2.13 -5.65 -3.14
CA HIS A 28 1.60 -5.96 -4.48
C HIS A 28 2.68 -6.15 -5.53
N CYS A 29 2.26 -6.72 -6.67
CA CYS A 29 3.15 -7.13 -7.75
C CYS A 29 3.88 -5.96 -8.43
N GLY A 30 3.28 -4.78 -8.56
CA GLY A 30 3.82 -3.69 -9.38
C GLY A 30 3.61 -2.31 -8.74
N PRO A 31 4.68 -1.58 -8.38
CA PRO A 31 4.62 -0.25 -7.83
C PRO A 31 4.71 0.81 -8.93
N THR A 32 4.59 2.08 -8.57
CA THR A 32 4.98 3.18 -9.47
C THR A 32 6.50 3.18 -9.69
N ILE A 33 6.92 3.52 -10.91
CA ILE A 33 8.34 3.81 -11.25
C ILE A 33 8.61 5.32 -11.33
N PHE A 34 7.58 6.15 -11.11
CA PHE A 34 7.68 7.59 -11.06
C PHE A 34 7.85 8.06 -9.62
N ASN A 35 8.46 9.23 -9.46
CA ASN A 35 8.59 9.91 -8.19
C ASN A 35 7.22 10.00 -7.46
N TRP A 36 7.23 9.76 -6.15
CA TRP A 36 6.02 9.69 -5.33
C TRP A 36 5.40 11.05 -5.01
N GLU A 37 6.15 12.13 -5.18
CA GLU A 37 5.76 13.50 -4.83
C GLU A 37 5.15 14.26 -6.03
N GLU A 38 5.11 13.66 -7.23
CA GLU A 38 4.53 14.26 -8.43
C GLU A 38 4.02 13.22 -9.44
N LEU A 39 2.74 13.32 -9.81
CA LEU A 39 2.16 12.48 -10.87
C LEU A 39 2.77 12.81 -12.23
N GLY A 40 3.38 11.80 -12.87
CA GLY A 40 4.05 11.98 -14.16
C GLY A 40 5.41 12.69 -14.05
N GLY A 41 5.93 12.86 -12.82
CA GLY A 41 7.24 13.41 -12.57
C GLY A 41 8.38 12.52 -13.08
N LYS A 42 9.60 12.78 -12.59
CA LYS A 42 10.79 12.02 -13.03
C LYS A 42 10.64 10.53 -12.72
N ARG A 43 11.07 9.68 -13.65
CA ARG A 43 11.24 8.24 -13.40
C ARG A 43 12.40 8.02 -12.43
N GLU A 44 12.15 7.28 -11.38
CA GLU A 44 13.19 6.84 -10.45
C GLU A 44 13.97 5.67 -11.04
N SER A 45 15.19 5.43 -10.54
CA SER A 45 15.92 4.22 -10.87
C SER A 45 15.13 3.00 -10.39
N TYR A 46 15.00 2.00 -11.25
CA TYR A 46 14.28 0.77 -10.94
C TYR A 46 15.10 -0.45 -11.31
N GLU A 47 14.75 -1.57 -10.70
CA GLU A 47 15.36 -2.86 -10.96
C GLU A 47 14.31 -3.86 -11.41
N LEU A 48 14.61 -4.63 -12.46
CA LEU A 48 13.75 -5.72 -12.91
C LEU A 48 14.02 -6.98 -12.08
N ARG A 49 12.96 -7.57 -11.54
CA ARG A 49 13.02 -8.76 -10.68
C ARG A 49 11.87 -9.71 -10.97
N MET A 50 12.11 -11.00 -10.71
CA MET A 50 11.07 -12.01 -10.71
C MET A 50 10.11 -11.80 -9.54
N ASN A 51 8.80 -11.80 -9.84
CA ASN A 51 7.72 -11.57 -8.89
C ASN A 51 7.04 -12.89 -8.47
N CYS A 52 6.44 -12.92 -7.27
CA CYS A 52 5.59 -14.01 -6.76
C CYS A 52 6.14 -15.42 -7.04
N ALA A 53 7.43 -15.64 -6.78
CA ALA A 53 8.10 -16.92 -7.03
C ALA A 53 7.87 -17.52 -8.45
N GLY A 54 7.73 -16.67 -9.48
CA GLY A 54 7.65 -17.12 -10.89
C GLY A 54 6.45 -16.62 -11.69
N CYS A 55 5.62 -15.72 -11.17
CA CYS A 55 4.43 -15.23 -11.88
C CYS A 55 4.73 -14.15 -12.95
N GLY A 56 6.01 -13.79 -13.15
CA GLY A 56 6.44 -12.81 -14.16
C GLY A 56 7.51 -11.86 -13.66
N VAL A 57 7.89 -10.91 -14.51
CA VAL A 57 8.88 -9.86 -14.19
C VAL A 57 8.16 -8.58 -13.81
N THR A 58 8.64 -7.93 -12.76
CA THR A 58 8.16 -6.61 -12.31
C THR A 58 9.32 -5.71 -11.90
N PHE A 59 9.00 -4.45 -11.60
CA PHE A 59 9.94 -3.48 -11.05
C PHE A 59 9.98 -3.58 -9.53
N LYS A 60 11.18 -3.49 -8.96
CA LYS A 60 11.40 -3.16 -7.55
C LYS A 60 11.19 -1.67 -7.37
N GLY A 61 10.17 -1.31 -6.61
CA GLY A 61 9.84 0.07 -6.28
C GLY A 61 10.55 0.54 -5.02
N SER A 62 10.69 1.85 -4.92
CA SER A 62 11.02 2.54 -3.68
C SER A 62 9.78 3.25 -3.14
N ILE A 63 9.83 3.69 -1.89
CA ILE A 63 8.88 4.65 -1.32
C ILE A 63 9.66 5.60 -0.41
N PRO A 64 9.33 6.90 -0.35
CA PRO A 64 9.93 7.81 0.62
C PRO A 64 9.66 7.34 2.04
N LEU A 65 10.70 7.34 2.89
CA LEU A 65 10.60 6.99 4.31
C LEU A 65 10.24 8.19 5.17
N ASN A 66 9.67 7.94 6.35
CA ASN A 66 9.24 8.94 7.33
C ASN A 66 8.23 9.94 6.76
N LYS A 67 7.45 9.53 5.76
CA LYS A 67 6.38 10.33 5.18
C LYS A 67 5.04 9.75 5.60
N ASN A 68 4.07 10.64 5.82
CA ASN A 68 2.69 10.21 6.00
C ASN A 68 2.21 9.54 4.71
N VAL A 69 1.33 8.57 4.86
CA VAL A 69 0.65 7.90 3.75
C VAL A 69 -0.82 7.73 4.10
N THR A 70 -1.65 7.72 3.07
CA THR A 70 -3.09 7.49 3.16
C THR A 70 -3.46 6.32 2.27
N SER A 71 -4.11 5.31 2.86
CA SER A 71 -4.61 4.13 2.17
C SER A 71 -6.11 4.28 1.96
N VAL A 72 -6.58 3.96 0.74
CA VAL A 72 -7.97 4.19 0.33
C VAL A 72 -8.57 2.94 -0.31
N GLY A 73 -9.78 2.57 0.12
CA GLY A 73 -10.63 1.59 -0.54
C GLY A 73 -11.88 2.25 -1.14
N LEU A 74 -12.34 1.79 -2.30
CA LEU A 74 -13.56 2.28 -2.94
C LEU A 74 -14.47 1.11 -3.31
N ASN A 75 -15.70 1.15 -2.78
CA ASN A 75 -16.81 0.37 -3.31
C ASN A 75 -17.76 1.33 -4.02
N ALA A 76 -17.60 1.42 -5.34
CA ALA A 76 -18.41 2.31 -6.18
C ALA A 76 -19.88 1.88 -6.24
N LYS A 77 -20.16 0.57 -6.16
CA LYS A 77 -21.52 0.02 -6.25
C LYS A 77 -22.36 0.46 -5.05
N ASP A 78 -21.82 0.32 -3.85
CA ASP A 78 -22.52 0.63 -2.60
C ASP A 78 -22.30 2.07 -2.15
N LYS A 79 -21.57 2.89 -2.94
CA LYS A 79 -21.21 4.27 -2.63
C LYS A 79 -20.48 4.41 -1.30
N LYS A 80 -19.44 3.61 -1.09
CA LYS A 80 -18.66 3.58 0.15
C LYS A 80 -17.18 3.76 -0.12
N MET A 81 -16.47 4.38 0.81
CA MET A 81 -15.02 4.46 0.84
C MET A 81 -14.47 4.02 2.18
N ALA A 82 -13.26 3.48 2.18
CA ALA A 82 -12.49 3.19 3.38
C ALA A 82 -11.22 4.04 3.38
N VAL A 83 -10.77 4.50 4.54
CA VAL A 83 -9.53 5.26 4.70
C VAL A 83 -8.81 4.89 5.98
N HIS A 84 -7.48 4.76 5.92
CA HIS A 84 -6.62 4.80 7.09
C HIS A 84 -5.30 5.51 6.76
N GLY A 85 -4.67 6.05 7.79
CA GLY A 85 -3.37 6.71 7.68
C GLY A 85 -2.24 5.87 8.26
N GLY A 86 -1.01 6.23 7.92
CA GLY A 86 0.20 5.69 8.53
C GLY A 86 1.42 6.52 8.19
N ARG A 87 2.59 6.08 8.66
CA ARG A 87 3.88 6.70 8.35
C ARG A 87 4.84 5.64 7.83
N THR A 88 5.44 5.87 6.66
CA THR A 88 6.37 4.91 6.05
C THR A 88 7.62 4.75 6.91
N ILE A 89 8.03 3.51 7.16
CA ILE A 89 9.20 3.19 7.99
C ILE A 89 10.18 2.25 7.29
N GLY A 90 9.77 1.57 6.22
CA GLY A 90 10.67 0.68 5.52
C GLY A 90 10.07 0.02 4.29
N ILE A 91 10.90 -0.82 3.68
CA ILE A 91 10.57 -1.70 2.57
C ILE A 91 11.07 -3.07 3.00
N ILE A 92 10.23 -4.10 2.89
CA ILE A 92 10.70 -5.48 3.06
C ILE A 92 11.29 -5.90 1.73
N ASP A 93 12.59 -6.14 1.73
CA ASP A 93 13.36 -6.52 0.56
C ASP A 93 13.90 -7.94 0.74
N LYS A 94 14.45 -8.48 -0.33
CA LYS A 94 14.90 -9.86 -0.46
C LYS A 94 16.33 -10.09 0.05
N ASP A 95 17.14 -9.03 0.18
CA ASP A 95 18.57 -9.15 0.50
C ASP A 95 18.84 -9.33 2.02
N ASP A 96 17.83 -9.13 2.86
CA ASP A 96 17.78 -9.43 4.29
C ASP A 96 17.64 -10.95 4.57
N ASP A 97 17.39 -11.74 3.51
CA ASP A 97 17.31 -13.20 3.48
C ASP A 97 18.31 -13.74 2.44
N HIS A 98 19.52 -14.04 2.91
CA HIS A 98 20.54 -14.93 2.32
C HIS A 98 20.21 -15.63 0.98
N HIS A 99 20.19 -14.87 -0.12
CA HIS A 99 20.24 -15.43 -1.47
C HIS A 99 21.55 -16.17 -1.69
N GLY A 100 21.53 -17.50 -1.51
CA GLY A 100 22.65 -18.39 -1.85
C GLY A 100 22.85 -19.60 -0.94
N LYS A 101 22.26 -19.66 0.26
CA LYS A 101 22.43 -20.82 1.17
C LYS A 101 21.37 -21.92 1.00
N HIS A 102 20.32 -21.66 0.26
CA HIS A 102 19.21 -22.60 0.10
C HIS A 102 19.09 -23.01 -1.36
N GLN A 103 19.89 -24.01 -1.74
CA GLN A 103 19.79 -24.77 -2.99
C GLN A 103 18.34 -25.25 -3.20
N GLY A 104 17.50 -24.46 -3.87
CA GLY A 104 16.14 -24.83 -4.27
C GLY A 104 15.06 -24.81 -3.17
N LYS A 105 15.23 -24.08 -2.06
CA LYS A 105 14.16 -23.91 -1.04
C LYS A 105 13.64 -22.49 -1.02
N ILE A 106 12.38 -22.33 -1.44
CA ILE A 106 11.62 -21.08 -1.36
C ILE A 106 11.39 -20.73 0.13
N THR A 107 11.98 -19.65 0.65
CA THR A 107 11.74 -19.11 2.00
C THR A 107 10.40 -18.36 2.06
N LEU A 108 9.91 -18.08 3.27
CA LEU A 108 8.62 -17.38 3.44
C LEU A 108 8.65 -15.94 2.90
N ALA A 109 9.81 -15.28 2.85
CA ALA A 109 9.99 -13.95 2.25
C ALA A 109 9.87 -13.97 0.71
N GLU A 110 10.19 -15.12 0.09
CA GLU A 110 10.03 -15.37 -1.34
C GLU A 110 8.57 -15.62 -1.75
N LYS A 111 7.66 -15.86 -0.79
CA LYS A 111 6.23 -16.06 -1.08
C LYS A 111 5.50 -14.72 -1.17
N GLY A 112 4.72 -14.58 -2.23
CA GLY A 112 3.90 -13.39 -2.48
C GLY A 112 4.63 -12.28 -3.23
N SER A 113 4.05 -11.09 -3.20
CA SER A 113 4.48 -9.98 -4.04
C SER A 113 5.88 -9.46 -3.72
N LEU A 114 6.60 -9.02 -4.75
CA LEU A 114 7.93 -8.42 -4.62
C LEU A 114 7.90 -7.15 -3.75
N ASN A 115 6.97 -6.23 -4.03
CA ASN A 115 6.96 -4.92 -3.41
C ASN A 115 6.12 -4.96 -2.14
N LYS A 116 6.76 -4.62 -1.02
CA LYS A 116 6.19 -4.66 0.32
C LYS A 116 6.63 -3.40 1.06
N PHE A 117 5.79 -2.38 1.09
CA PHE A 117 6.07 -1.12 1.78
C PHE A 117 5.49 -1.17 3.19
N VAL A 118 6.29 -0.82 4.19
CA VAL A 118 5.90 -0.89 5.59
C VAL A 118 5.59 0.51 6.10
N ALA A 119 4.40 0.65 6.69
CA ALA A 119 4.04 1.82 7.47
C ALA A 119 3.74 1.43 8.91
N GLU A 120 4.20 2.23 9.86
CA GLU A 120 3.67 2.19 11.21
C GLU A 120 2.31 2.90 11.26
N VAL A 121 1.44 2.43 12.14
CA VAL A 121 0.12 3.00 12.41
C VAL A 121 -0.07 3.13 13.92
N PRO A 122 -0.91 4.06 14.41
CA PRO A 122 -1.12 4.22 15.85
C PRO A 122 -1.72 2.98 16.52
N ASP A 123 -2.63 2.29 15.82
CA ASP A 123 -3.34 1.12 16.32
C ASP A 123 -3.72 0.20 15.16
N ALA A 124 -2.89 -0.81 14.90
CA ALA A 124 -3.16 -1.78 13.83
C ALA A 124 -4.34 -2.69 14.16
N ARG A 125 -4.69 -2.87 15.45
CA ARG A 125 -5.82 -3.71 15.86
C ARG A 125 -7.14 -3.08 15.42
N LYS A 126 -7.28 -1.76 15.56
CA LYS A 126 -8.44 -1.04 15.01
C LYS A 126 -8.61 -1.25 13.51
N ILE A 127 -7.52 -1.09 12.76
CA ILE A 127 -7.55 -1.33 11.30
C ILE A 127 -8.00 -2.75 11.03
N PHE A 128 -7.44 -3.75 11.72
CA PHE A 128 -7.84 -5.15 11.55
C PHE A 128 -9.32 -5.40 11.83
N GLU A 129 -9.85 -4.87 12.94
CA GLU A 129 -11.25 -5.05 13.34
C GLU A 129 -12.23 -4.32 12.42
N ASN A 130 -11.82 -3.17 11.88
CA ASN A 130 -12.60 -2.37 10.96
C ASN A 130 -12.36 -2.70 9.47
N TYR A 131 -11.42 -3.59 9.17
CA TYR A 131 -11.12 -4.00 7.81
C TYR A 131 -12.28 -4.81 7.24
N ARG A 132 -12.97 -4.27 6.23
CA ARG A 132 -14.21 -4.87 5.68
C ARG A 132 -14.00 -5.43 4.28
N PRO A 133 -13.37 -6.61 4.11
CA PRO A 133 -13.13 -7.20 2.79
C PRO A 133 -14.43 -7.56 2.07
N GLY A 134 -15.50 -7.89 2.81
CA GLY A 134 -16.83 -8.13 2.23
C GLY A 134 -17.50 -6.87 1.65
N VAL A 135 -17.02 -5.67 2.01
CA VAL A 135 -17.54 -4.40 1.49
C VAL A 135 -16.57 -3.80 0.47
N PHE A 136 -15.27 -3.74 0.77
CA PHE A 136 -14.29 -3.03 -0.06
C PHE A 136 -13.41 -3.95 -0.91
N GLY A 137 -13.55 -5.27 -0.77
CA GLY A 137 -12.55 -6.21 -1.25
C GLY A 137 -11.23 -6.10 -0.48
N TRP A 138 -10.24 -6.86 -0.94
CA TRP A 138 -8.88 -6.90 -0.37
C TRP A 138 -8.01 -5.71 -0.80
N HIS A 139 -8.29 -5.11 -1.96
CA HIS A 139 -7.42 -4.07 -2.47
C HIS A 139 -7.61 -2.73 -1.72
N ARG A 140 -6.50 -2.06 -1.46
CA ARG A 140 -6.43 -0.63 -1.18
C ARG A 140 -5.50 0.04 -2.18
N SER A 141 -5.53 1.36 -2.23
CA SER A 141 -4.57 2.16 -2.97
C SER A 141 -3.88 3.13 -2.00
N LEU A 142 -2.55 3.06 -1.95
CA LEU A 142 -1.71 3.86 -1.06
C LEU A 142 -1.23 5.12 -1.78
N TYR A 143 -1.30 6.26 -1.10
CA TYR A 143 -0.84 7.56 -1.58
C TYR A 143 0.07 8.21 -0.55
N LEU A 144 1.09 8.94 -1.01
CA LEU A 144 1.95 9.75 -0.15
C LEU A 144 1.18 10.96 0.38
N GLY A 145 1.35 11.31 1.65
CA GLY A 145 0.67 12.43 2.32
C GLY A 145 -0.50 12.00 3.21
N ASP A 146 -0.94 12.91 4.07
CA ASP A 146 -2.20 12.78 4.82
C ASP A 146 -3.31 13.46 4.02
N HIS A 147 -4.16 12.64 3.40
CA HIS A 147 -5.29 13.07 2.55
C HIS A 147 -6.63 12.73 3.22
N ARG A 148 -6.63 12.44 4.52
CA ARG A 148 -7.86 12.00 5.21
C ARG A 148 -8.98 13.01 5.05
N GLN A 149 -8.71 14.29 5.33
CA GLN A 149 -9.74 15.33 5.27
C GLN A 149 -10.26 15.50 3.83
N ASP A 150 -9.37 15.47 2.84
CA ASP A 150 -9.75 15.55 1.43
C ASP A 150 -10.66 14.39 1.03
N ILE A 151 -10.41 13.17 1.53
CA ILE A 151 -11.26 12.00 1.27
C ILE A 151 -12.62 12.14 1.96
N LEU A 152 -12.67 12.67 3.17
CA LEU A 152 -13.93 12.93 3.88
C LEU A 152 -14.78 13.96 3.12
N ASP A 153 -14.15 15.05 2.67
CA ASP A 153 -14.82 16.11 1.91
C ASP A 153 -15.27 15.61 0.54
N MET A 154 -14.41 14.88 -0.18
CA MET A 154 -14.76 14.23 -1.44
C MET A 154 -15.91 13.24 -1.26
N GLY A 155 -15.88 12.43 -0.20
CA GLY A 155 -16.96 11.50 0.13
C GLY A 155 -18.29 12.23 0.31
N ARG A 156 -18.28 13.35 1.06
CA ARG A 156 -19.46 14.20 1.23
C ARG A 156 -19.97 14.78 -0.08
N LEU A 157 -19.08 15.31 -0.93
CA LEU A 157 -19.43 15.92 -2.22
C LEU A 157 -19.99 14.89 -3.21
N LEU A 158 -19.46 13.67 -3.20
CA LEU A 158 -19.87 12.59 -4.11
C LEU A 158 -21.02 11.73 -3.55
N GLY A 159 -21.50 12.01 -2.34
CA GLY A 159 -22.53 11.22 -1.67
C GLY A 159 -22.06 9.80 -1.32
N LEU A 160 -20.78 9.63 -0.99
CA LEU A 160 -20.17 8.39 -0.54
C LEU A 160 -20.11 8.36 0.99
N THR A 161 -20.40 7.20 1.59
CA THR A 161 -20.13 6.98 3.02
C THR A 161 -18.67 6.59 3.22
N VAL A 162 -17.91 7.39 3.98
CA VAL A 162 -16.50 7.12 4.29
C VAL A 162 -16.40 6.41 5.64
N TYR A 163 -15.63 5.32 5.68
CA TYR A 163 -15.31 4.56 6.87
C TYR A 163 -13.83 4.74 7.20
N GLU A 164 -13.54 5.27 8.38
CA GLU A 164 -12.18 5.38 8.88
C GLU A 164 -11.80 4.04 9.53
N GLU A 165 -10.88 3.29 8.93
CA GLU A 165 -10.52 1.95 9.42
C GLU A 165 -9.67 2.03 10.69
N ASP A 166 -8.93 3.11 10.89
CA ASP A 166 -8.03 3.32 12.03
C ASP A 166 -8.65 4.11 13.21
N LYS A 167 -9.97 4.34 13.20
CA LYS A 167 -10.68 5.03 14.29
C LYS A 167 -11.68 4.16 15.04
#